data_AF-A0A1R4LC48-F1
#
_entry.id   AF-A0A1R4LC48-F1
#
_cell.length_a   1.000
_cell.length_b   1.000
_cell.length_c   1.000
_cell.angle_alpha   90.00
_cell.angle_beta   90.00
_cell.angle_gamma   90.00
#
_symmetry.space_group_name_H-M   'P 1'
#
loop_
_entity.id
_entity.type
_entity.pdbx_description
1 polymer ?
#
loop_
_entity_poly.entity_id
_entity_poly.type
_entity_poly.pdbx_seq_one_letter_code
_entity_poly.pdbx_strand_id
1 'polypeptide(L)'
;MTSRHVAGLFFILIIIAISLANASAYVGDIIEQFLEFLGGIITVLVLIGLFGIWRDIKVFKEKEFKLIGILYPALIICETIYPVIEYSEQNFPEYWWGSHLLEFLFSLYILSVFISKKRKA
;
A
#
# COMPACT_ATOMS: atom_id res chain seq x y z
N MET A 1 -3.65 -3.32 -32.28
CA MET A 1 -3.36 -2.10 -31.46
C MET A 1 -4.17 -2.03 -30.16
N THR A 2 -5.18 -2.89 -29.97
CA THR A 2 -6.17 -2.84 -28.88
C THR A 2 -5.75 -3.54 -27.56
N SER A 3 -4.75 -4.42 -27.55
CA SER A 3 -4.46 -5.27 -26.38
C SER A 3 -3.86 -4.54 -25.17
N ARG A 4 -2.88 -3.65 -25.34
CA ARG A 4 -2.13 -3.05 -24.21
C ARG A 4 -2.94 -2.03 -23.40
N HIS A 5 -3.66 -1.15 -24.08
CA HIS A 5 -4.50 -0.13 -23.43
C HIS A 5 -5.68 -0.77 -22.71
N VAL A 6 -6.31 -1.78 -23.32
CA VAL A 6 -7.40 -2.54 -22.70
C VAL A 6 -6.88 -3.30 -21.48
N ALA A 7 -5.71 -3.96 -21.56
CA ALA A 7 -5.10 -4.60 -20.40
C ALA A 7 -4.82 -3.61 -19.26
N GLY A 8 -4.29 -2.42 -19.57
CA GLY A 8 -4.08 -1.36 -18.58
C GLY A 8 -5.38 -0.84 -17.95
N LEU A 9 -6.44 -0.71 -18.74
CA LEU A 9 -7.77 -0.33 -18.23
C LEU A 9 -8.31 -1.39 -17.26
N PHE A 10 -8.30 -2.67 -17.66
CA PHE A 10 -8.75 -3.75 -16.80
C PHE A 10 -7.91 -3.88 -15.53
N PHE A 11 -6.59 -3.69 -15.63
CA PHE A 11 -5.71 -3.65 -14.47
C PHE A 11 -6.16 -2.58 -13.46
N ILE A 12 -6.42 -1.36 -13.92
CA ILE A 12 -6.89 -0.27 -13.05
C ILE A 12 -8.28 -0.58 -12.48
N LEU A 13 -9.22 -1.04 -13.31
CA LEU A 13 -10.58 -1.36 -12.88
C LEU A 13 -10.61 -2.48 -11.83
N ILE A 14 -9.80 -3.52 -12.01
CA ILE A 14 -9.70 -4.64 -11.06
C ILE A 14 -9.13 -4.15 -9.73
N ILE A 15 -8.06 -3.35 -9.74
CA ILE A 15 -7.48 -2.81 -8.51
C ILE A 15 -8.49 -1.93 -7.78
N ILE A 16 -9.19 -1.03 -8.48
CA ILE A 16 -10.21 -0.18 -7.89
C ILE A 16 -11.36 -1.03 -7.34
N ALA A 17 -11.85 -2.02 -8.09
CA ALA A 17 -12.97 -2.86 -7.66
C ALA A 17 -12.63 -3.67 -6.40
N ILE A 18 -11.44 -4.29 -6.35
CA ILE A 18 -11.00 -5.04 -5.17
C ILE A 18 -10.82 -4.10 -3.97
N SER A 19 -10.16 -2.97 -4.16
CA SER A 19 -9.91 -2.01 -3.08
C SER A 19 -11.22 -1.40 -2.55
N LEU A 20 -12.17 -1.12 -3.44
CA LEU A 20 -13.49 -0.60 -3.07
C LEU A 20 -14.32 -1.66 -2.34
N ALA A 21 -14.25 -2.92 -2.77
CA ALA A 21 -14.92 -4.02 -2.09
C ALA A 21 -14.42 -4.18 -0.64
N ASN A 22 -13.09 -4.16 -0.44
CA ASN A 22 -12.48 -4.21 0.89
C ASN A 22 -12.90 -3.02 1.74
N ALA A 23 -12.77 -1.80 1.22
CA ALA A 23 -13.15 -0.58 1.92
C ALA A 23 -14.64 -0.57 2.32
N SER A 24 -15.54 -1.02 1.43
CA SER A 24 -16.98 -1.07 1.72
C SER A 24 -17.36 -2.12 2.78
N ALA A 25 -16.51 -3.12 2.98
CA ALA A 25 -16.69 -4.15 4.00
C ALA A 25 -16.02 -3.78 5.34
N TYR A 26 -15.16 -2.75 5.36
CA TYR A 26 -14.48 -2.30 6.56
C TYR A 26 -15.48 -1.62 7.51
N VAL A 27 -15.48 -2.08 8.77
CA VAL A 27 -16.33 -1.51 9.82
C VAL A 27 -15.57 -0.37 10.48
N GLY A 28 -15.84 0.84 10.00
CA GLY A 28 -15.22 2.08 10.45
C GLY A 28 -15.87 3.29 9.82
N ASP A 29 -15.37 4.47 10.16
CA ASP A 29 -15.87 5.71 9.56
C ASP A 29 -15.40 5.92 8.11
N ILE A 30 -15.82 7.03 7.51
CA ILE A 30 -15.51 7.33 6.10
C ILE A 30 -14.01 7.54 5.84
N ILE A 31 -13.25 8.00 6.84
CA ILE A 31 -11.81 8.23 6.73
C ILE A 31 -11.10 6.87 6.81
N GLU A 32 -11.48 5.98 7.71
CA GLU A 32 -10.93 4.62 7.77
C GLU A 32 -11.23 3.82 6.51
N GLN A 33 -12.46 3.88 6.00
CA GLN A 33 -12.81 3.24 4.73
C GLN A 33 -11.99 3.82 3.56
N PHE A 34 -11.71 5.13 3.58
CA PHE A 34 -10.86 5.75 2.57
C PHE A 34 -9.39 5.32 2.69
N LEU A 35 -8.86 5.19 3.91
CA LEU A 35 -7.51 4.65 4.14
C LEU A 35 -7.42 3.20 3.67
N GLU A 36 -8.39 2.34 4.01
CA GLU A 36 -8.46 0.95 3.55
C GLU A 36 -8.50 0.86 2.01
N PHE A 37 -9.27 1.74 1.36
CA PHE A 37 -9.29 1.84 -0.10
C PHE A 37 -7.91 2.17 -0.68
N LEU A 38 -7.22 3.17 -0.13
CA LEU A 38 -5.87 3.51 -0.55
C LEU A 38 -4.86 2.39 -0.24
N GLY A 39 -5.03 1.70 0.88
CA GLY A 39 -4.23 0.54 1.30
C GLY A 39 -4.32 -0.62 0.33
N GLY A 40 -5.52 -0.94 -0.15
CA GLY A 40 -5.71 -1.93 -1.21
C GLY A 40 -4.90 -1.57 -2.46
N ILE A 41 -4.98 -0.33 -2.93
CA ILE A 41 -4.28 0.14 -4.14
C ILE A 41 -2.76 0.08 -3.93
N ILE A 42 -2.26 0.67 -2.85
CA ILE A 42 -0.82 0.78 -2.58
C ILE A 42 -0.23 -0.62 -2.37
N THR A 43 -0.91 -1.51 -1.64
CA THR A 43 -0.46 -2.88 -1.41
C THR A 43 -0.29 -3.63 -2.72
N VAL A 44 -1.26 -3.54 -3.64
CA VAL A 44 -1.14 -4.19 -4.95
C VAL A 44 0.06 -3.63 -5.74
N LEU A 45 0.26 -2.31 -5.73
CA LEU A 45 1.42 -1.69 -6.40
C LEU A 45 2.75 -2.13 -5.78
N VAL A 46 2.82 -2.24 -4.45
CA VAL A 46 3.98 -2.76 -3.72
C VAL A 46 4.28 -4.20 -4.14
N LEU A 47 3.26 -5.07 -4.16
CA LEU A 47 3.42 -6.48 -4.55
C LEU A 47 3.93 -6.62 -5.99
N ILE A 48 3.39 -5.83 -6.92
CA ILE A 48 3.85 -5.80 -8.32
C ILE A 48 5.30 -5.32 -8.40
N GLY A 49 5.64 -4.29 -7.61
CA GLY A 49 7.00 -3.76 -7.54
C GLY A 49 7.99 -4.82 -7.05
N LEU A 50 7.67 -5.48 -5.94
CA LEU A 50 8.47 -6.57 -5.37
C LEU A 50 8.59 -7.76 -6.34
N PHE A 51 7.49 -8.16 -6.98
CA PHE A 51 7.49 -9.22 -7.99
C PHE A 51 8.40 -8.86 -9.18
N GLY A 52 8.32 -7.63 -9.68
CA GLY A 52 9.19 -7.15 -10.74
C GLY A 52 10.67 -7.16 -10.32
N ILE A 53 10.99 -6.83 -9.07
CA ILE A 53 12.36 -6.95 -8.54
C ILE A 53 12.80 -8.40 -8.49
N TRP A 54 11.97 -9.30 -7.95
CA TRP A 54 12.29 -10.72 -7.83
C TRP A 54 12.52 -11.39 -9.19
N ARG A 55 11.74 -11.02 -10.21
CA ARG A 55 11.82 -11.58 -11.57
C ARG A 55 12.77 -10.83 -12.51
N ASP A 56 13.43 -9.78 -12.01
CA ASP A 56 14.25 -8.86 -12.81
C ASP A 56 13.50 -8.23 -14.01
N ILE A 57 12.22 -7.91 -13.81
CA ILE A 57 11.36 -7.25 -14.80
C ILE A 57 11.18 -5.78 -14.42
N LYS A 58 11.38 -4.89 -15.40
CA LYS A 58 11.15 -3.45 -15.21
C LYS A 58 9.66 -3.12 -15.38
N VAL A 59 8.90 -3.23 -14.30
CA VAL A 59 7.46 -2.92 -14.27
C VAL A 59 7.20 -1.42 -14.07
N PHE A 60 7.96 -0.78 -13.17
CA PHE A 60 7.86 0.65 -12.87
C PHE A 60 9.16 1.39 -13.20
N LYS A 61 9.04 2.69 -13.45
CA LYS A 61 10.15 3.63 -13.49
C LYS A 61 10.69 3.85 -12.08
N GLU A 62 11.94 4.29 -11.97
CA GLU A 62 12.59 4.55 -10.69
C GLU A 62 11.86 5.58 -9.82
N LYS A 63 11.30 6.64 -10.43
CA LYS A 63 10.49 7.64 -9.74
C LYS A 63 9.19 7.04 -9.18
N GLU A 64 8.59 6.10 -9.91
CA GLU A 64 7.36 5.41 -9.52
C GLU A 64 7.64 4.45 -8.34
N PHE A 65 8.74 3.67 -8.39
CA PHE A 65 9.21 2.87 -7.25
C PHE A 65 9.44 3.72 -6.00
N LYS A 66 10.13 4.85 -6.14
CA LYS A 66 10.38 5.74 -5.01
C LYS A 66 9.08 6.31 -4.44
N LEU A 67 8.13 6.70 -5.29
CA LEU A 67 6.84 7.22 -4.86
C LEU A 67 6.03 6.15 -4.11
N ILE A 68 5.84 4.97 -4.71
CA ILE A 68 5.09 3.85 -4.09
C ILE A 68 5.74 3.47 -2.76
N GLY A 69 7.07 3.36 -2.73
CA GLY A 69 7.82 3.02 -1.53
C GLY A 69 7.67 4.05 -0.41
N ILE A 70 7.49 5.34 -0.72
CA ILE A 70 7.27 6.40 0.29
C ILE A 70 5.80 6.42 0.74
N LEU A 71 4.87 6.22 -0.20
CA LEU A 71 3.44 6.22 0.11
C LEU A 71 3.05 5.08 1.06
N TYR A 72 3.72 3.92 0.96
CA TYR A 72 3.39 2.77 1.80
C TYR A 72 3.61 2.98 3.31
N PRO A 73 4.80 3.37 3.81
CA PRO A 73 4.98 3.71 5.22
C PRO A 73 4.15 4.92 5.65
N ALA A 74 3.92 5.89 4.75
CA ALA A 74 3.08 7.04 5.07
C ALA A 74 1.62 6.64 5.31
N LEU A 75 1.09 5.70 4.51
CA LEU A 75 -0.24 5.15 4.69
C LEU A 75 -0.35 4.41 6.03
N ILE A 76 0.60 3.53 6.35
CA ILE A 76 0.58 2.79 7.63
C ILE A 76 0.59 3.76 8.81
N ILE A 77 1.37 4.84 8.74
CA ILE A 77 1.34 5.90 9.76
C ILE A 77 -0.07 6.49 9.88
N CYS A 78 -0.76 6.79 8.77
CA CYS A 78 -2.13 7.31 8.81
C CYS A 78 -3.11 6.28 9.40
N GLU A 79 -3.02 5.01 9.00
CA GLU A 79 -3.85 3.91 9.50
C GLU A 79 -3.63 3.61 10.98
N THR A 80 -2.41 3.85 11.51
CA THR A 80 -2.14 3.73 12.93
C THR A 80 -2.60 4.98 13.69
N ILE A 81 -2.30 6.18 13.20
CA ILE A 81 -2.55 7.43 13.95
C ILE A 81 -4.02 7.80 13.98
N TYR A 82 -4.75 7.60 12.86
CA TYR A 82 -6.13 8.05 12.77
C TYR A 82 -7.04 7.39 13.82
N PRO A 83 -7.08 6.04 13.98
CA PRO A 83 -7.89 5.41 15.00
C PRO A 83 -7.52 5.83 16.43
N VAL A 84 -6.23 6.11 16.68
CA VAL A 84 -5.75 6.58 18.00
C VAL A 84 -6.32 7.95 18.35
N ILE A 85 -6.54 8.81 17.35
CA ILE A 85 -7.16 10.12 17.53
C ILE A 85 -8.68 9.98 17.65
N GLU A 86 -9.32 9.27 16.72
CA GLU A 86 -10.78 9.14 16.66
C GLU A 86 -11.33 8.38 17.87
N TYR A 87 -10.65 7.32 18.29
CA TYR A 87 -11.03 6.47 19.42
C TYR A 87 -10.14 6.70 20.64
N SER A 88 -9.74 7.94 20.89
CA SER A 88 -8.83 8.31 21.98
C SER A 88 -9.35 7.93 23.38
N GLU A 89 -10.66 7.77 23.52
CA GLU A 89 -11.35 7.31 24.73
C GLU A 89 -11.30 5.80 24.93
N GLN A 90 -10.88 5.04 23.92
CA GLN A 90 -10.81 3.58 23.94
C GLN A 90 -9.40 3.10 24.28
N ASN A 91 -9.34 1.97 24.99
CA ASN A 91 -8.07 1.30 25.25
C ASN A 91 -7.78 0.30 24.13
N PHE A 92 -6.71 0.54 23.39
CA PHE A 92 -6.22 -0.41 22.39
C PHE A 92 -5.58 -1.63 23.07
N PRO A 93 -5.84 -2.85 22.58
CA PRO A 93 -5.14 -4.04 23.07
C PRO A 93 -3.63 -3.94 22.86
N GLU A 94 -2.82 -4.48 23.77
CA GLU A 94 -1.34 -4.39 23.68
C GLU A 94 -0.77 -4.95 22.36
N TYR A 95 -1.37 -6.03 21.84
CA TYR A 95 -0.94 -6.64 20.58
C TYR A 95 -1.13 -5.73 19.37
N TRP A 96 -2.04 -4.75 19.46
CA TRP A 96 -2.35 -3.82 18.36
C TRP A 96 -1.15 -2.92 18.05
N TRP A 97 -0.48 -2.38 19.07
CA TRP A 97 0.73 -1.59 18.88
C TRP A 97 1.88 -2.42 18.28
N GLY A 98 1.98 -3.68 18.71
CA GLY A 98 2.98 -4.62 18.18
C GLY A 98 2.79 -4.92 16.70
N SER A 99 1.56 -5.15 16.25
CA SER A 99 1.27 -5.41 14.83
C SER A 99 1.55 -4.19 13.95
N HIS A 100 1.11 -2.99 14.37
CA HIS A 100 1.34 -1.74 13.63
C HIS A 100 2.83 -1.38 13.55
N LEU A 101 3.59 -1.60 14.63
CA LEU A 101 5.04 -1.39 14.60
C LEU A 101 5.72 -2.35 13.61
N LEU A 102 5.33 -3.63 13.61
CA LEU A 102 5.90 -4.62 12.70
C LEU A 102 5.60 -4.29 11.24
N GLU A 103 4.35 -3.92 10.95
CA GLU A 103 3.92 -3.50 9.62
C GLU A 103 4.68 -2.26 9.14
N PHE A 104 4.84 -1.26 10.02
CA PHE A 104 5.65 -0.09 9.72
C PHE A 104 7.11 -0.46 9.41
N LEU A 105 7.75 -1.32 10.22
CA LEU A 105 9.11 -1.77 9.95
C LEU A 105 9.24 -2.52 8.62
N PHE A 106 8.27 -3.37 8.27
CA PHE A 106 8.24 -4.04 6.98
C PHE A 106 8.08 -3.06 5.82
N SER A 107 7.25 -2.03 5.96
CA SER A 107 7.09 -1.01 4.94
C SER A 107 8.36 -0.19 4.70
N LEU A 108 9.12 0.12 5.77
CA LEU A 108 10.43 0.75 5.67
C LEU A 108 11.46 -0.16 4.99
N TYR A 109 11.40 -1.47 5.25
CA TYR A 109 12.25 -2.43 4.55
C TYR A 109 11.93 -2.47 3.05
N ILE A 110 10.64 -2.48 2.68
CA ILE A 110 10.19 -2.42 1.28
C ILE A 110 10.68 -1.13 0.60
N LEU A 111 10.54 0.02 1.27
CA LEU A 111 11.09 1.29 0.81
C LEU A 111 12.61 1.19 0.55
N SER A 112 13.35 0.57 1.46
CA SER A 112 14.79 0.38 1.32
C SER A 112 15.14 -0.45 0.07
N VAL A 113 14.37 -1.52 -0.20
CA VAL A 113 14.53 -2.35 -1.39
C VAL A 113 14.26 -1.53 -2.66
N PHE A 114 13.17 -0.76 -2.68
CA PHE A 114 12.78 0.07 -3.81
C PHE A 114 13.80 1.18 -4.12
N ILE A 115 14.42 1.77 -3.09
CA ILE A 115 15.48 2.77 -3.26
C ILE A 115 16.82 2.13 -3.67
N SER A 116 17.16 0.95 -3.13
CA SER A 116 18.44 0.29 -3.40
C SER A 116 18.63 -0.15 -4.86
N LYS A 117 17.53 -0.37 -5.60
CA LYS A 117 17.58 -0.78 -7.01
C LYS A 117 18.32 0.23 -7.91
N LYS A 118 18.51 1.47 -7.44
CA LYS A 118 19.38 2.47 -8.08
C LYS A 118 20.85 2.05 -8.25
N ARG A 119 21.32 0.92 -7.69
CA ARG A 119 22.73 0.51 -7.74
C ARG A 119 23.09 -0.61 -8.72
N LYS A 120 22.14 -1.12 -9.52
CA LYS A 120 22.40 -2.22 -10.48
C LYS A 120 21.80 -1.99 -11.88
N ALA A 121 21.79 -0.75 -12.35
CA ALA A 121 21.48 -0.42 -13.74
C ALA A 121 22.64 0.35 -14.36
#